data_AF-A0A520R151-F1
#
_entry.id   AF-A0A520R151-F1
#
_cell.length_a   1.000
_cell.length_b   1.000
_cell.length_c   1.000
_cell.angle_alpha   90.00
_cell.angle_beta   90.00
_cell.angle_gamma   90.00
#
_symmetry.space_group_name_H-M   'P 1'
#
loop_
_entity.id
_entity.type
_entity.pdbx_description
1 polymer ?
#
loop_
_entity_poly.entity_id
_entity_poly.type
_entity_poly.pdbx_seq_one_letter_code
_entity_poly.pdbx_strand_id
1 'polypeptide(L)' 'IYWRSRTDNGFNAFYQSMATGAIKRGEWTVFWTGDDDLATAAPIVAKIAELKESFVPLGDTHFMAGGEKIQR' A
#
# COMPACT_ATOMS: atom_id res chain seq x y z
N ILE A 1 2.21 -14.12 5.02
CA ILE A 1 1.84 -12.72 5.38
C ILE A 1 1.86 -11.85 4.15
N TYR A 2 1.09 -10.75 4.11
CA TYR A 2 1.07 -9.83 2.96
C TYR A 2 1.36 -8.39 3.39
N TRP A 3 2.08 -7.64 2.56
CA TRP A 3 2.30 -6.21 2.74
C TRP A 3 2.41 -5.51 1.39
N ARG A 4 2.23 -4.19 1.37
CA ARG A 4 2.42 -3.35 0.17
C ARG A 4 3.47 -2.28 0.40
N SER A 5 4.18 -1.94 -0.67
CA SER A 5 5.14 -0.85 -0.72
C SER A 5 4.89 -0.02 -1.98
N ARG A 6 5.21 1.27 -1.95
CA ARG A 6 5.23 2.07 -3.18
C ARG A 6 6.22 1.47 -4.16
N THR A 7 5.87 1.42 -5.43
CA THR A 7 6.70 0.78 -6.47
C THR A 7 8.08 1.43 -6.60
N ASP A 8 8.17 2.74 -6.37
CA ASP A 8 9.39 3.54 -6.42
C ASP A 8 10.18 3.53 -5.10
N ASN A 9 9.75 2.78 -4.09
CA ASN A 9 10.48 2.66 -2.83
C ASN A 9 11.83 1.94 -3.04
N GLY A 10 12.94 2.63 -2.73
CA GLY A 10 14.29 2.09 -2.85
C GLY A 10 14.57 0.83 -2.00
N PHE A 11 13.76 0.55 -0.97
CA PHE A 11 13.85 -0.66 -0.17
C PHE A 11 13.23 -1.90 -0.81
N ASN A 12 12.57 -1.78 -1.96
CA ASN A 12 11.87 -2.91 -2.60
C ASN A 12 12.81 -4.08 -2.95
N ALA A 13 14.11 -3.83 -3.19
CA ALA A 13 15.10 -4.89 -3.38
C ALA A 13 15.22 -5.81 -2.16
N PHE A 14 15.18 -5.25 -0.95
CA PHE A 14 15.17 -6.02 0.29
C PHE A 14 13.88 -6.83 0.43
N TYR A 15 12.71 -6.22 0.21
CA TYR A 15 11.44 -6.94 0.26
C TYR A 15 11.36 -8.08 -0.76
N GLN A 16 11.87 -7.87 -1.97
CA GLN A 16 11.93 -8.90 -3.01
C GLN A 16 12.79 -10.09 -2.58
N SER A 17 13.91 -9.84 -1.89
CA SER A 17 14.79 -10.93 -1.39
C SER A 17 14.18 -11.75 -0.26
N MET A 18 13.22 -11.18 0.48
CA MET A 18 12.57 -11.81 1.63
C MET A 18 11.22 -12.45 1.29
N ALA A 19 10.60 -12.07 0.18
CA ALA A 19 9.27 -12.51 -0.21
C ALA A 19 9.31 -13.84 -0.99
N THR A 20 8.28 -14.67 -0.82
CA THR A 20 8.03 -15.80 -1.73
C THR A 20 7.53 -15.30 -3.09
N GLY A 21 6.73 -14.23 -3.08
CA GLY A 21 6.16 -13.67 -4.30
C GLY A 21 5.87 -12.17 -4.19
N ALA A 22 5.75 -11.55 -5.36
CA ALA A 22 5.41 -10.14 -5.49
C ALA A 22 4.59 -9.89 -6.76
N ILE A 23 3.62 -8.98 -6.69
CA ILE A 23 2.85 -8.49 -7.84
C ILE A 23 2.80 -6.96 -7.78
N LYS A 24 3.15 -6.32 -8.90
CA LYS A 24 2.97 -4.89 -9.11
C LYS A 24 1.56 -4.61 -9.63
N ARG A 25 0.83 -3.68 -8.99
CA ARG A 25 -0.50 -3.23 -9.40
C ARG A 25 -0.64 -1.73 -9.16
N GLY A 26 -0.67 -0.96 -10.26
CA GLY A 26 -0.66 0.50 -10.21
C GLY A 26 0.62 1.02 -9.54
N GLU A 27 0.44 1.87 -8.53
CA GLU A 27 1.54 2.47 -7.76
C GLU A 27 2.07 1.55 -6.64
N TRP A 28 1.40 0.43 -6.37
CA TRP A 28 1.76 -0.50 -5.30
C TRP A 28 2.44 -1.74 -5.84
N THR A 29 3.45 -2.22 -5.11
CA THR A 29 3.93 -3.59 -5.21
C THR A 29 3.51 -4.32 -3.94
N VAL A 30 2.76 -5.41 -4.10
CA VAL A 30 2.30 -6.25 -2.99
C VAL A 30 3.19 -7.48 -2.92
N PHE A 31 3.78 -7.71 -1.77
CA PHE A 31 4.67 -8.81 -1.47
C PHE A 31 4.00 -9.77 -0.49
N TRP A 32 4.40 -11.04 -0.53
CA TRP A 32 3.99 -12.02 0.47
C TRP A 32 5.05 -13.07 0.74
N THR A 33 4.94 -13.71 1.91
CA THR A 33 5.65 -14.93 2.27
C THR A 33 4.66 -16.04 2.61
N GLY A 34 5.07 -17.28 2.37
CA GLY A 34 4.24 -18.49 2.50
C GLY A 34 4.17 -19.26 1.18
N ASP A 35 3.29 -20.26 1.11
CA ASP A 35 3.15 -21.18 -0.02
C ASP A 35 2.00 -20.83 -0.98
N ASP A 36 1.47 -19.60 -0.87
CA ASP A 36 0.38 -19.14 -1.74
C ASP A 36 0.88 -18.98 -3.18
N ASP A 37 0.26 -19.73 -4.09
CA ASP A 37 0.47 -19.61 -5.53
C ASP A 37 -0.19 -18.34 -6.11
N LEU A 38 0.03 -18.07 -7.41
CA LEU A 38 -0.51 -16.87 -8.04
C LEU A 38 -2.04 -16.83 -8.07
N ALA A 39 -2.72 -17.97 -8.19
CA ALA A 39 -4.17 -18.03 -8.22
C ALA A 39 -4.77 -17.66 -6.86
N THR A 40 -4.14 -18.10 -5.77
CA THR A 40 -4.51 -17.80 -4.39
C THR A 40 -4.16 -16.35 -4.03
N ALA A 41 -2.97 -15.88 -4.43
CA ALA A 41 -2.49 -14.54 -4.09
C ALA A 41 -3.22 -13.41 -4.85
N ALA A 42 -3.62 -13.64 -6.11
CA ALA A 42 -4.22 -12.60 -6.97
C ALA A 42 -5.40 -11.82 -6.34
N PRO A 43 -6.45 -12.46 -5.79
CA PRO A 43 -7.56 -11.73 -5.16
C PRO A 43 -7.14 -10.96 -3.90
N ILE A 44 -6.16 -11.46 -3.14
CA ILE A 44 -5.65 -10.80 -1.93
C ILE A 44 -4.84 -9.56 -2.31
N VAL A 45 -3.96 -9.71 -3.29
CA VAL A 45 -3.20 -8.60 -3.88
C VAL A 45 -4.13 -7.52 -4.38
N ALA A 46 -5.23 -7.90 -5.05
CA ALA A 46 -6.19 -6.95 -5.56
C ALA A 46 -6.79 -6.09 -4.44
N LYS A 47 -7.27 -6.75 -3.37
CA LYS A 47 -7.82 -6.08 -2.19
C LYS A 47 -6.80 -5.16 -1.49
N ILE A 48 -5.55 -5.60 -1.35
CA ILE A 48 -4.50 -4.82 -0.67
C ILE A 48 -4.10 -3.57 -1.47
N ALA A 49 -3.99 -3.70 -2.80
CA ALA A 49 -3.67 -2.59 -3.68
C ALA A 49 -4.73 -1.48 -3.63
N GLU A 50 -5.98 -1.84 -3.37
CA GLU A 50 -7.13 -0.92 -3.31
C GLU A 50 -7.34 -0.27 -1.93
N LEU A 51 -6.57 -0.64 -0.90
CA LEU A 51 -6.68 -0.01 0.41
C LEU A 51 -6.39 1.50 0.31
N LYS A 52 -7.22 2.33 0.96
CA LYS A 52 -7.00 3.78 1.03
C LYS A 52 -5.60 4.08 1.57
N GLU A 53 -4.98 5.11 1.04
CA GLU A 53 -3.71 5.60 1.55
C GLU A 53 -3.87 6.11 2.97
N SER A 54 -3.01 5.64 3.86
CA SER A 54 -2.97 6.12 5.25
C SER A 54 -2.34 7.52 5.36
N PHE A 55 -1.49 7.86 4.39
CA PHE A 55 -0.80 9.14 4.32
C PHE A 55 -1.09 9.76 2.96
N VAL A 56 -1.81 10.87 2.98
CA VAL A 56 -2.04 11.71 1.80
C VAL A 56 -1.26 13.01 1.97
N PRO A 57 -0.84 13.67 0.88
CA PRO A 57 -0.25 15.00 0.97
C PRO A 57 -1.17 15.96 1.74
N LEU A 58 -0.54 16.87 2.51
CA LEU A 58 -1.24 17.80 3.41
C LEU A 58 -2.30 18.68 2.71
N GLY A 59 -2.26 18.79 1.37
CA GLY A 59 -3.22 19.54 0.55
C GLY A 59 -4.52 18.81 0.21
N ASP A 60 -4.57 17.49 0.35
CA ASP A 60 -5.73 16.67 -0.04
C ASP A 60 -6.65 16.31 1.14
N THR A 61 -6.34 16.83 2.33
CA THR A 61 -7.07 16.52 3.56
C THR A 61 -8.03 17.64 3.92
N HIS A 62 -9.30 17.52 3.51
CA HIS A 62 -10.40 18.20 4.22
C HIS A 62 -10.52 17.57 5.61
N PHE A 63 -9.81 18.12 6.59
CA PHE A 63 -10.02 17.79 8.00
C PHE A 63 -11.42 18.29 8.40
N MET A 64 -12.37 17.36 8.57
CA MET A 64 -13.63 17.64 9.25
C MET A 64 -13.47 17.30 10.73
N ALA A 65 -13.86 18.27 11.56
CA ALA A 65 -14.04 18.25 13.01
C ALA A 65 -12.80 18.53 13.89
N GLY A 66 -12.77 19.73 14.49
CA GLY A 66 -12.28 19.87 15.87
C GLY A 66 -11.51 21.12 16.29
N GLY A 67 -11.21 22.10 15.41
CA GLY A 67 -10.41 23.27 15.80
C GLY A 67 -10.94 24.56 15.18
N GLU A 68 -11.38 25.47 16.04
CA GLU A 68 -11.88 26.82 15.76
C GLU A 68 -11.15 27.52 14.60
N LYS A 69 -11.88 27.91 13.55
CA LYS A 69 -11.41 28.92 12.59
C LYS A 69 -11.88 30.28 13.05
N ILE A 70 -10.95 31.12 13.50
CA ILE A 70 -11.19 32.55 13.68
C ILE A 70 -11.08 33.21 12.30
N GLN A 71 -12.20 33.74 11.80
CA GLN A 71 -12.30 34.42 10.50
C GLN A 71 -12.00 35.93 10.65
N ARG A 72 -11.17 36.48 9.78
CA ARG A 72 -11.31 37.85 9.26
C ARG A 72 -11.42 37.78 7.74
#